data_AF-A0A833AMG8-F1
#
_entry.id   AF-A0A833AMG8-F1
#
_cell.length_a   1.000
_cell.length_b   1.000
_cell.length_c   1.000
_cell.angle_alpha   90.00
_cell.angle_beta   90.00
_cell.angle_gamma   90.00
#
_symmetry.space_group_name_H-M   'P 1'
#
loop_
_entity.id
_entity.type
_entity.pdbx_description
1 polymer ?
#
loop_
_entity_poly.entity_id
_entity_poly.type
_entity_poly.pdbx_seq_one_letter_code
_entity_poly.pdbx_strand_id
1 'polypeptide(L)'
;MNKTVSKNFKNLLQSSVWEQILEAVREAMATIRNNKMRSGLVILGVLIGVTSLMAMVATVAGLNSFIEASFSGNDTPIISLSRIDFLAGESMKELEKRKPFTLDDVDALKGLRHVTGVEVEYGRGMEVRYRDHKAQLISVVGSNVDLLYVQNIAVEDGRYFTEKEIEHRRPYAVLGNKVAQQFFKYEDPIGKRIRANGKEYEVIGVFEHRKTIFGGLADNFIVIPMTRYERDFKFRNEDLAINVIIDSNENLESVEESIRALMRMRRKVPLGEPDDFAITRIDEVIQFTSSITDQIALVLVVLASIALMIGGIGVMVIMLVSVTERTHEIGIRKAIGASRSQITWQFLIEAAVLSGIGGLLGLVLGALLALLVASLLGFPFILPVGWVIFSEVMSIGVGLFFGIFPARKAARLDPIEALRYE
;
A
#
# COMPACT_ATOMS: atom_id res chain seq x y z
N MET A 1 -9.88 53.08 -26.45
CA MET A 1 -10.23 52.29 -27.65
C MET A 1 -9.44 50.97 -27.81
N ASN A 2 -8.19 50.86 -27.33
CA ASN A 2 -7.38 49.64 -27.51
C ASN A 2 -7.76 48.40 -26.66
N LYS A 3 -8.35 48.56 -25.47
CA LYS A 3 -8.68 47.40 -24.59
C LYS A 3 -9.91 46.60 -25.07
N THR A 4 -10.89 47.26 -25.71
CA THR A 4 -12.13 46.61 -26.17
C THR A 4 -11.91 45.81 -27.46
N VAL A 5 -11.06 46.31 -28.36
CA VAL A 5 -10.68 45.61 -29.61
C VAL A 5 -9.82 44.38 -29.32
N SER A 6 -8.87 44.48 -28.37
CA SER A 6 -8.07 43.32 -27.92
C SER A 6 -8.92 42.22 -27.27
N LYS A 7 -9.94 42.59 -26.48
CA LYS A 7 -10.84 41.64 -25.81
C LYS A 7 -11.78 40.94 -26.80
N ASN A 8 -12.31 41.67 -27.79
CA ASN A 8 -13.13 41.10 -28.85
C ASN A 8 -12.32 40.21 -29.80
N PHE A 9 -11.06 40.55 -30.09
CA PHE A 9 -10.18 39.71 -30.91
C PHE A 9 -9.75 38.42 -30.20
N LYS A 10 -9.47 38.49 -28.88
CA LYS A 10 -9.26 37.28 -28.06
C LYS A 10 -10.52 36.41 -27.98
N ASN A 11 -11.70 37.01 -27.85
CA ASN A 11 -12.96 36.27 -27.82
C ASN A 11 -13.31 35.64 -29.19
N LEU A 12 -12.97 36.27 -30.32
CA LEU A 12 -13.15 35.72 -31.68
C LEU A 12 -12.13 34.62 -32.01
N LEU A 13 -10.88 34.76 -31.54
CA LEU A 13 -9.89 33.69 -31.62
C LEU A 13 -10.27 32.53 -30.68
N GLN A 14 -10.77 32.80 -29.48
CA GLN A 14 -11.27 31.76 -28.58
C GLN A 14 -12.50 31.05 -29.18
N SER A 15 -13.49 31.77 -29.74
CA SER A 15 -14.67 31.13 -30.33
C SER A 15 -14.32 30.26 -31.54
N SER A 16 -13.41 30.72 -32.41
CA SER A 16 -12.99 29.92 -33.58
C SER A 16 -12.11 28.71 -33.21
N VAL A 17 -11.30 28.79 -32.15
CA VAL A 17 -10.53 27.65 -31.64
C VAL A 17 -11.45 26.65 -30.93
N TRP A 18 -12.43 27.12 -30.17
CA TRP A 18 -13.43 26.26 -29.53
C TRP A 18 -14.29 25.52 -30.56
N GLU A 19 -14.72 26.19 -31.63
CA GLU A 19 -15.45 25.55 -32.73
C GLU A 19 -14.60 24.50 -33.44
N GLN A 20 -13.32 24.78 -33.71
CA GLN A 20 -12.40 23.80 -34.30
C GLN A 20 -12.19 22.57 -33.40
N ILE A 21 -12.11 22.76 -32.08
CA ILE A 21 -12.02 21.65 -31.13
C ILE A 21 -13.30 20.82 -31.13
N LEU A 22 -14.47 21.47 -31.09
CA LEU A 22 -15.76 20.78 -31.09
C LEU A 22 -16.00 20.02 -32.39
N GLU A 23 -15.65 20.60 -33.54
CA GLU A 23 -15.70 19.90 -34.83
C GLU A 23 -14.74 18.71 -34.85
N ALA A 24 -13.49 18.88 -34.42
CA ALA A 24 -12.51 17.81 -34.37
C ALA A 24 -12.93 16.67 -33.41
N VAL A 25 -13.53 16.98 -32.26
CA VAL A 25 -14.10 15.99 -31.33
C VAL A 25 -15.29 15.28 -31.97
N ARG A 26 -16.18 16.00 -32.65
CA ARG A 26 -17.35 15.41 -33.32
C ARG A 26 -16.93 14.49 -34.47
N GLU A 27 -15.93 14.89 -35.23
CA GLU A 27 -15.32 14.06 -36.28
C GLU A 27 -14.63 12.83 -35.69
N ALA A 28 -13.84 12.98 -34.61
CA ALA A 28 -13.21 11.86 -33.93
C ALA A 28 -14.25 10.83 -33.44
N MET A 29 -15.36 11.29 -32.85
CA MET A 29 -16.47 10.43 -32.45
C MET A 29 -17.14 9.73 -33.63
N ALA A 30 -17.26 10.41 -34.78
CA ALA A 30 -17.78 9.81 -36.00
C ALA A 30 -16.81 8.74 -36.56
N THR A 31 -15.49 8.98 -36.50
CA THR A 31 -14.47 7.99 -36.86
C THR A 31 -14.57 6.73 -36.01
N ILE A 32 -14.71 6.89 -34.68
CA ILE A 32 -14.87 5.78 -33.75
C ILE A 32 -16.12 4.95 -34.09
N ARG A 33 -17.22 5.62 -34.44
CA ARG A 33 -18.47 4.95 -34.79
C ARG A 33 -18.41 4.22 -36.13
N ASN A 34 -17.68 4.74 -37.11
CA ASN A 34 -17.55 4.16 -38.44
C ASN A 34 -16.53 3.02 -38.49
N ASN A 35 -15.47 3.09 -37.68
CA ASN A 35 -14.38 2.10 -37.63
C ASN A 35 -14.26 1.41 -36.26
N LYS A 36 -15.37 0.86 -35.76
CA LYS A 36 -15.51 0.32 -34.39
C LYS A 36 -14.42 -0.66 -33.97
N MET A 37 -14.05 -1.61 -34.83
CA MET A 37 -13.00 -2.60 -34.51
C MET A 37 -11.64 -1.95 -34.33
N ARG A 38 -11.30 -1.01 -35.21
CA ARG A 38 -10.00 -0.34 -35.23
C ARG A 38 -9.85 0.59 -34.03
N SER A 39 -10.82 1.46 -33.82
CA SER A 39 -10.84 2.37 -32.68
C SER A 39 -10.91 1.60 -31.36
N GLY A 40 -11.66 0.49 -31.31
CA GLY A 40 -11.72 -0.40 -30.15
C GLY A 40 -10.37 -0.98 -29.76
N LEU A 41 -9.55 -1.43 -30.73
CA LEU A 41 -8.22 -1.96 -30.46
C LEU A 41 -7.24 -0.91 -29.90
N VAL A 42 -7.31 0.34 -30.37
CA VAL A 42 -6.49 1.45 -29.83
C VAL A 42 -6.92 1.82 -28.43
N ILE A 43 -8.22 2.00 -28.25
CA ILE A 43 -8.81 2.32 -26.95
C ILE A 43 -8.41 1.21 -25.96
N LEU A 44 -8.48 -0.07 -26.34
CA LEU A 44 -8.03 -1.19 -25.52
C LEU A 44 -6.54 -1.11 -25.15
N GLY A 45 -5.66 -0.78 -26.09
CA GLY A 45 -4.23 -0.66 -25.80
C GLY A 45 -3.92 0.42 -24.76
N VAL A 46 -4.51 1.61 -24.91
CA VAL A 46 -4.37 2.70 -23.93
C VAL A 46 -5.06 2.35 -22.62
N LEU A 47 -6.26 1.78 -22.68
CA LEU A 47 -7.04 1.31 -21.54
C LEU A 47 -6.24 0.35 -20.68
N ILE A 48 -5.59 -0.67 -21.25
CA ILE A 48 -4.81 -1.66 -20.49
C ILE A 48 -3.63 -0.98 -19.78
N GLY A 49 -2.92 -0.07 -20.47
CA GLY A 49 -1.83 0.72 -19.89
C GLY A 49 -2.29 1.55 -18.69
N VAL A 50 -3.36 2.33 -18.84
CA VAL A 50 -3.88 3.18 -17.75
C VAL A 50 -4.53 2.36 -16.64
N THR A 51 -5.24 1.27 -16.98
CA THR A 51 -5.82 0.33 -16.00
C THR A 51 -4.76 -0.25 -15.09
N SER A 52 -3.68 -0.79 -15.67
CA SER A 52 -2.57 -1.35 -14.90
C SER A 52 -1.95 -0.31 -13.99
N LEU A 53 -1.59 0.87 -14.52
CA LEU A 53 -1.03 1.97 -13.74
C LEU A 53 -1.92 2.34 -12.54
N MET A 54 -3.21 2.59 -12.79
CA MET A 54 -4.14 3.03 -11.77
C MET A 54 -4.42 1.94 -10.73
N ALA A 55 -4.62 0.70 -11.16
CA ALA A 55 -4.84 -0.42 -10.26
C ALA A 55 -3.66 -0.61 -9.29
N MET A 56 -2.43 -0.52 -9.81
CA MET A 56 -1.21 -0.70 -9.02
C MET A 56 -1.01 0.44 -8.02
N VAL A 57 -1.14 1.70 -8.46
CA VAL A 57 -0.95 2.85 -7.57
C VAL A 57 -2.00 2.90 -6.47
N ALA A 58 -3.28 2.64 -6.78
CA ALA A 58 -4.33 2.59 -5.75
C ALA A 58 -4.12 1.43 -4.78
N THR A 59 -3.64 0.28 -5.26
CA THR A 59 -3.30 -0.87 -4.42
C THR A 59 -2.15 -0.55 -3.48
N VAL A 60 -1.07 0.06 -3.98
CA VAL A 60 0.09 0.48 -3.17
C VAL A 60 -0.33 1.53 -2.14
N ALA A 61 -1.10 2.53 -2.53
CA ALA A 61 -1.58 3.56 -1.60
C ALA A 61 -2.45 2.96 -0.48
N GLY A 62 -3.36 2.04 -0.83
CA GLY A 62 -4.18 1.31 0.14
C GLY A 62 -3.34 0.46 1.08
N LEU A 63 -2.33 -0.24 0.56
CA LEU A 63 -1.40 -1.05 1.36
C LEU A 63 -0.56 -0.19 2.31
N ASN A 64 0.01 0.92 1.84
CA ASN A 64 0.80 1.82 2.66
C ASN A 64 -0.04 2.40 3.81
N SER A 65 -1.26 2.86 3.51
CA SER A 65 -2.17 3.36 4.56
C SER A 65 -2.61 2.28 5.54
N PHE A 66 -2.76 1.03 5.09
CA PHE A 66 -3.05 -0.07 5.98
C PHE A 66 -1.89 -0.41 6.92
N ILE A 67 -0.66 -0.35 6.40
CA ILE A 67 0.56 -0.55 7.19
C ILE A 67 0.67 0.58 8.21
N GLU A 68 0.53 1.82 7.78
CA GLU A 68 0.50 2.99 8.68
C GLU A 68 -0.57 2.81 9.76
N ALA A 69 -1.80 2.44 9.39
CA ALA A 69 -2.89 2.18 10.33
C ALA A 69 -2.62 1.02 11.31
N SER A 70 -1.81 0.04 10.91
CA SER A 70 -1.42 -1.08 11.79
C SER A 70 -0.46 -0.65 12.89
N PHE A 71 0.24 0.47 12.70
CA PHE A 71 1.22 1.03 13.65
C PHE A 71 0.74 2.34 14.30
N SER A 72 -0.18 3.08 13.67
CA SER A 72 -0.69 4.38 14.11
C SER A 72 -1.74 4.30 15.22
N GLY A 73 -1.96 3.13 15.82
CA GLY A 73 -2.82 2.97 16.99
C GLY A 73 -2.26 3.65 18.24
N ASN A 74 -0.96 3.94 18.24
CA ASN A 74 -0.26 4.53 19.38
C ASN A 74 0.25 5.93 19.03
N ASP A 75 -0.44 6.96 19.51
CA ASP A 75 0.19 8.28 19.70
C ASP A 75 1.35 8.21 20.71
N THR A 76 1.45 7.10 21.44
CA THR A 76 2.51 6.82 22.39
C THR A 76 3.75 6.26 21.67
N PRO A 77 4.91 6.95 21.78
CA PRO A 77 6.14 6.48 21.17
C PRO A 77 6.61 5.19 21.82
N ILE A 78 6.98 4.23 20.98
CA ILE A 78 7.48 2.92 21.41
C ILE A 78 8.80 2.62 20.74
N ILE A 79 9.72 2.11 21.55
CA ILE A 79 10.99 1.55 21.10
C ILE A 79 10.97 0.05 21.35
N SER A 80 11.15 -0.74 20.29
CA SER A 80 11.27 -2.19 20.38
C SER A 80 12.74 -2.59 20.54
N LEU A 81 13.00 -3.51 21.47
CA LEU A 81 14.27 -4.19 21.60
C LEU A 81 14.11 -5.64 21.21
N SER A 82 14.97 -6.08 20.31
CA SER A 82 15.04 -7.46 19.85
C SER A 82 16.48 -7.92 19.74
N ARG A 83 16.66 -9.23 19.84
CA ARG A 83 17.97 -9.84 19.57
C ARG A 83 18.32 -9.77 18.08
N ILE A 84 17.29 -9.83 17.25
CA ILE A 84 17.37 -9.83 15.80
C ILE A 84 17.20 -8.40 15.31
N ASP A 85 18.17 -7.92 14.55
CA ASP A 85 17.98 -6.73 13.74
C ASP A 85 17.33 -7.16 12.42
N PHE A 86 16.02 -6.95 12.33
CA PHE A 86 15.25 -7.31 11.13
C PHE A 86 15.60 -6.44 9.91
N LEU A 87 16.27 -5.30 10.12
CA LEU A 87 16.62 -4.33 9.08
C LEU A 87 18.05 -4.51 8.59
N ALA A 88 18.97 -4.99 9.43
CA ALA A 88 20.40 -5.12 9.09
C ALA A 88 20.77 -6.38 8.27
N GLY A 89 19.82 -7.28 8.00
CA GLY A 89 20.07 -8.46 7.15
C GLY A 89 21.12 -9.43 7.73
N GLU A 90 21.17 -9.54 9.06
CA GLU A 90 22.20 -10.32 9.75
C GLU A 90 22.08 -11.83 9.51
N SER A 91 23.22 -12.51 9.42
CA SER A 91 23.23 -13.97 9.27
C SER A 91 22.79 -14.66 10.58
N MET A 92 22.10 -15.80 10.44
CA MET A 92 21.59 -16.55 11.59
C MET A 92 22.69 -16.98 12.59
N LYS A 93 23.94 -17.14 12.14
CA LYS A 93 25.09 -17.46 13.00
C LYS A 93 25.55 -16.31 13.89
N GLU A 94 25.39 -15.06 13.46
CA GLU A 94 25.71 -13.90 14.30
C GLU A 94 24.60 -13.68 15.34
N LEU A 95 23.34 -13.90 14.95
CA LEU A 95 22.19 -13.87 15.85
C LEU A 95 22.32 -14.89 16.98
N GLU A 96 22.77 -16.12 16.69
CA GLU A 96 22.99 -17.16 17.70
C GLU A 96 24.01 -16.80 18.78
N LYS A 97 24.94 -15.87 18.53
CA LYS A 97 25.93 -15.40 19.52
C LYS A 97 25.36 -14.36 20.49
N ARG A 98 24.31 -13.64 20.10
CA ARG A 98 23.69 -12.60 20.94
C ARG A 98 23.00 -13.23 22.15
N LYS A 99 23.02 -12.57 23.30
CA LYS A 99 22.33 -13.09 24.50
C LYS A 99 20.82 -12.78 24.42
N PRO A 100 19.95 -13.73 24.81
CA PRO A 100 18.52 -13.44 24.93
C PRO A 100 18.28 -12.40 26.03
N PHE A 101 17.24 -11.59 25.86
CA PHE A 101 16.81 -10.66 26.91
C PHE A 101 16.20 -11.41 28.10
N THR A 102 16.32 -10.80 29.27
CA THR A 102 15.82 -11.32 30.55
C THR A 102 14.82 -10.37 31.19
N LEU A 103 14.00 -10.86 32.11
CA LEU A 103 13.12 -10.00 32.91
C LEU A 103 13.91 -9.00 33.78
N ASP A 104 15.15 -9.32 34.17
CA ASP A 104 16.02 -8.38 34.86
C ASP A 104 16.39 -7.17 33.97
N ASP A 105 16.44 -7.35 32.65
CA ASP A 105 16.65 -6.25 31.70
C ASP A 105 15.40 -5.39 31.60
N VAL A 106 14.22 -6.00 31.61
CA VAL A 106 12.92 -5.31 31.63
C VAL A 106 12.80 -4.43 32.87
N ASP A 107 13.13 -4.95 34.05
CA ASP A 107 13.07 -4.18 35.29
C ASP A 107 14.10 -3.03 35.32
N ALA A 108 15.26 -3.22 34.70
CA ALA A 108 16.23 -2.14 34.53
C ALA A 108 15.72 -1.03 33.60
N LEU A 109 15.03 -1.40 32.51
CA LEU A 109 14.46 -0.44 31.55
C LEU A 109 13.34 0.41 32.16
N LYS A 110 12.50 -0.18 33.03
CA LYS A 110 11.47 0.56 33.78
C LYS A 110 12.03 1.69 34.65
N GLY A 111 13.31 1.62 35.04
CA GLY A 111 13.97 2.64 35.86
C GLY A 111 14.48 3.85 35.08
N LEU A 112 14.40 3.84 33.73
CA LEU A 112 14.85 4.95 32.91
C LEU A 112 13.89 6.14 32.99
N ARG A 113 14.43 7.35 32.91
CA ARG A 113 13.64 8.58 32.84
C ARG A 113 12.84 8.60 31.53
N HIS A 114 11.61 9.12 31.57
CA HIS A 114 10.68 9.20 30.44
C HIS A 114 10.09 7.87 29.94
N VAL A 115 10.48 6.74 30.55
CA VAL A 115 9.83 5.45 30.34
C VAL A 115 8.60 5.34 31.23
N THR A 116 7.44 5.10 30.62
CA THR A 116 6.14 5.02 31.33
C THR A 116 5.64 3.58 31.50
N GLY A 117 6.14 2.65 30.69
CA GLY A 117 5.80 1.24 30.74
C GLY A 117 6.79 0.41 29.92
N VAL A 118 6.83 -0.90 30.19
CA VAL A 118 7.68 -1.84 29.43
C VAL A 118 6.90 -3.12 29.23
N GLU A 119 6.40 -3.30 28.02
CA GLU A 119 5.73 -4.51 27.58
C GLU A 119 6.76 -5.57 27.21
N VAL A 120 6.38 -6.83 27.44
CA VAL A 120 7.23 -7.97 27.12
C VAL A 120 6.42 -9.02 26.40
N GLU A 121 7.01 -9.60 25.36
CA GLU A 121 6.34 -10.60 24.56
C GLU A 121 7.21 -11.85 24.40
N TYR A 122 6.68 -12.98 24.87
CA TYR A 122 7.08 -14.30 24.39
C TYR A 122 6.05 -14.77 23.37
N GLY A 123 6.47 -15.40 22.27
CA GLY A 123 5.54 -15.88 21.26
C GLY A 123 5.95 -17.21 20.65
N ARG A 124 5.00 -18.15 20.57
CA ARG A 124 5.20 -19.39 19.83
C ARG A 124 3.91 -19.94 19.24
N GLY A 125 4.00 -20.44 18.01
CA GLY A 125 2.96 -21.28 17.43
C GLY A 125 2.84 -22.62 18.17
N MET A 126 1.71 -22.85 18.83
CA MET A 126 1.43 -24.07 19.58
C MET A 126 0.13 -24.72 19.13
N GLU A 127 -0.01 -25.99 19.50
CA GLU A 127 -1.29 -26.68 19.39
C GLU A 127 -2.20 -26.30 20.55
N VAL A 128 -3.43 -25.91 20.22
CA VAL A 128 -4.48 -25.60 21.19
C VAL A 128 -5.67 -26.53 20.96
N ARG A 129 -6.23 -27.05 22.05
CA ARG A 129 -7.40 -27.92 22.03
C ARG A 129 -8.50 -27.39 22.93
N TYR A 130 -9.73 -27.60 22.50
CA TYR A 130 -10.93 -27.42 23.28
C TYR A 130 -11.89 -28.58 22.99
N ARG A 131 -12.16 -29.43 23.99
CA ARG A 131 -12.90 -30.70 23.81
C ARG A 131 -12.32 -31.51 22.64
N ASP A 132 -13.12 -31.82 21.63
CA ASP A 132 -12.73 -32.56 20.42
C ASP A 132 -12.17 -31.67 19.30
N HIS A 133 -12.22 -30.34 19.48
CA HIS A 133 -11.66 -29.39 18.52
C HIS A 133 -10.18 -29.15 18.80
N LYS A 134 -9.40 -29.10 17.73
CA LYS A 134 -7.95 -28.89 17.78
C LYS A 134 -7.55 -27.91 16.68
N ALA A 135 -6.70 -26.96 17.04
CA ALA A 135 -6.04 -26.06 16.10
C ALA A 135 -4.53 -26.16 16.29
N GLN A 136 -3.81 -26.21 15.17
CA GLN A 136 -2.35 -26.18 15.17
C GLN A 136 -1.87 -24.78 14.83
N LEU A 137 -0.65 -24.44 15.26
CA LEU A 137 0.01 -23.17 14.96
C LEU A 137 -0.79 -21.93 15.45
N ILE A 138 -1.51 -22.05 16.57
CA ILE A 138 -2.07 -20.90 17.26
C ILE A 138 -0.93 -20.15 17.95
N SER A 139 -0.82 -18.84 17.73
CA SER A 139 0.20 -18.05 18.43
C SER A 139 -0.16 -17.92 19.90
N VAL A 140 0.54 -18.64 20.78
CA VAL A 140 0.41 -18.48 22.23
C VAL A 140 1.45 -17.49 22.69
N VAL A 141 0.99 -16.42 23.32
CA VAL A 141 1.79 -15.26 23.69
C VAL A 141 1.81 -15.09 25.19
N GLY A 142 3.00 -14.95 25.76
CA GLY A 142 3.20 -14.58 27.15
C GLY A 142 3.48 -13.09 27.26
N SER A 143 2.56 -12.31 27.83
CA SER A 143 2.76 -10.86 27.99
C SER A 143 2.26 -10.32 29.34
N ASN A 144 2.49 -9.04 29.60
CA ASN A 144 2.09 -8.32 30.79
C ASN A 144 0.84 -7.42 30.55
N VAL A 145 0.56 -6.52 31.50
CA VAL A 145 -0.57 -5.58 31.41
C VAL A 145 -0.40 -4.54 30.29
N ASP A 146 0.85 -4.25 29.92
CA ASP A 146 1.18 -3.19 28.96
C ASP A 146 0.85 -3.55 27.51
N LEU A 147 0.56 -4.84 27.23
CA LEU A 147 0.15 -5.32 25.91
C LEU A 147 -1.02 -4.53 25.33
N LEU A 148 -2.02 -4.20 26.14
CA LEU A 148 -3.21 -3.49 25.66
C LEU A 148 -2.86 -2.11 25.11
N TYR A 149 -1.87 -1.46 25.72
CA TYR A 149 -1.39 -0.14 25.28
C TYR A 149 -0.47 -0.27 24.07
N VAL A 150 0.51 -1.19 24.11
CA VAL A 150 1.45 -1.39 22.98
C VAL A 150 0.75 -1.89 21.73
N GLN A 151 -0.21 -2.79 21.88
CA GLN A 151 -0.97 -3.29 20.75
C GLN A 151 -2.19 -2.41 20.45
N ASN A 152 -2.58 -1.44 21.27
CA ASN A 152 -3.83 -0.68 21.15
C ASN A 152 -5.08 -1.56 20.97
N ILE A 153 -5.17 -2.68 21.69
CA ILE A 153 -6.26 -3.65 21.53
C ILE A 153 -7.14 -3.70 22.76
N ALA A 154 -8.46 -3.61 22.57
CA ALA A 154 -9.41 -3.75 23.65
C ALA A 154 -9.89 -5.20 23.82
N VAL A 155 -10.32 -5.54 25.04
CA VAL A 155 -11.05 -6.77 25.32
C VAL A 155 -12.54 -6.50 25.07
N GLU A 156 -13.12 -7.22 24.11
CA GLU A 156 -14.53 -7.11 23.72
C GLU A 156 -15.44 -7.79 24.74
N ASP A 157 -15.09 -9.02 25.15
CA ASP A 157 -15.83 -9.80 26.14
C ASP A 157 -14.95 -10.17 27.33
N GLY A 158 -15.49 -10.08 28.55
CA GLY A 158 -14.79 -10.44 29.78
C GLY A 158 -13.81 -9.37 30.24
N ARG A 159 -12.56 -9.77 30.54
CA ARG A 159 -11.51 -8.85 31.01
C ARG A 159 -10.10 -9.31 30.68
N TYR A 160 -9.13 -8.41 30.84
CA TYR A 160 -7.71 -8.73 30.79
C TYR A 160 -7.15 -9.14 32.18
N PHE A 161 -5.87 -9.52 32.21
CA PHE A 161 -5.17 -9.87 33.44
C PHE A 161 -4.91 -8.66 34.32
N THR A 162 -4.88 -8.87 35.63
CA THR A 162 -4.32 -7.90 36.59
C THR A 162 -2.86 -8.22 36.89
N GLU A 163 -2.07 -7.23 37.32
CA GLU A 163 -0.67 -7.43 37.71
C GLU A 163 -0.50 -8.55 38.74
N LYS A 164 -1.37 -8.59 39.76
CA LYS A 164 -1.35 -9.64 40.80
C LYS A 164 -1.55 -11.04 40.20
N GLU A 165 -2.41 -11.19 39.20
CA GLU A 165 -2.64 -12.52 38.58
C GLU A 165 -1.44 -12.98 37.75
N ILE A 166 -0.73 -12.02 37.15
CA ILE A 166 0.54 -12.27 36.49
C ILE A 166 1.58 -12.68 37.53
N GLU A 167 1.75 -11.94 38.63
CA GLU A 167 2.68 -12.31 39.71
C GLU A 167 2.41 -13.73 40.27
N HIS A 168 1.13 -14.07 40.45
CA HIS A 168 0.71 -15.38 40.98
C HIS A 168 0.68 -16.50 39.93
N ARG A 169 1.15 -16.26 38.69
CA ARG A 169 1.19 -17.23 37.58
C ARG A 169 -0.15 -17.94 37.34
N ARG A 170 -1.25 -17.18 37.41
CA ARG A 170 -2.60 -17.74 37.23
C ARG A 170 -2.74 -18.37 35.84
N PRO A 171 -3.38 -19.55 35.72
CA PRO A 171 -3.58 -20.22 34.44
C PRO A 171 -4.75 -19.59 33.67
N TYR A 172 -4.65 -18.30 33.36
CA TYR A 172 -5.66 -17.58 32.60
C TYR A 172 -5.23 -17.39 31.15
N ALA A 173 -6.22 -17.30 30.27
CA ALA A 173 -6.05 -17.03 28.85
C ALA A 173 -7.05 -15.97 28.37
N VAL A 174 -6.60 -15.12 27.46
CA VAL A 174 -7.44 -14.17 26.72
C VAL A 174 -7.30 -14.51 25.24
N LEU A 175 -8.42 -14.76 24.58
CA LEU A 175 -8.43 -15.31 23.21
C LEU A 175 -8.50 -14.20 22.17
N GLY A 176 -7.78 -14.36 21.07
CA GLY A 176 -8.05 -13.59 19.86
C GLY A 176 -9.41 -13.96 19.27
N ASN A 177 -10.05 -13.01 18.59
CA ASN A 177 -11.42 -13.13 18.11
C ASN A 177 -11.64 -14.39 17.22
N LYS A 178 -10.71 -14.70 16.31
CA LYS A 178 -10.81 -15.91 15.45
C LYS A 178 -10.70 -17.21 16.23
N VAL A 179 -9.84 -17.26 17.24
CA VAL A 179 -9.71 -18.45 18.11
C VAL A 179 -11.01 -18.67 18.90
N ALA A 180 -11.59 -17.60 19.43
CA ALA A 180 -12.89 -17.65 20.11
C ALA A 180 -13.99 -18.16 19.17
N GLN A 181 -14.12 -17.58 17.97
CA GLN A 181 -15.10 -18.02 16.98
C GLN A 181 -14.90 -19.48 16.54
N GLN A 182 -13.65 -19.92 16.39
CA GLN A 182 -13.32 -21.28 15.96
C GLN A 182 -13.70 -22.32 17.02
N PHE A 183 -13.41 -22.07 18.29
CA PHE A 183 -13.65 -23.05 19.37
C PHE A 183 -15.01 -22.92 20.05
N PHE A 184 -15.63 -21.73 20.01
CA PHE A 184 -16.80 -21.38 20.84
C PHE A 184 -17.95 -20.77 20.02
N LYS A 185 -18.10 -21.14 18.74
CA LYS A 185 -19.09 -20.56 17.79
C LYS A 185 -20.51 -20.35 18.33
N TYR A 186 -20.99 -21.20 19.24
CA TYR A 186 -22.33 -21.15 19.82
C TYR A 186 -22.34 -21.22 21.36
N GLU A 187 -21.20 -21.03 22.02
CA GLU A 187 -21.06 -21.15 23.48
C GLU A 187 -20.26 -19.94 23.99
N ASP A 188 -20.57 -19.46 25.19
CA ASP A 188 -19.76 -18.42 25.83
C ASP A 188 -18.36 -18.98 26.18
N PRO A 189 -17.27 -18.39 25.66
CA PRO A 189 -15.92 -18.83 25.98
C PRO A 189 -15.51 -18.54 27.42
N ILE A 190 -16.12 -17.56 28.09
CA ILE A 190 -15.70 -17.10 29.42
C ILE A 190 -15.93 -18.21 30.48
N GLY A 191 -14.92 -18.42 31.33
CA GLY A 191 -14.88 -19.46 32.36
C GLY A 191 -14.62 -20.88 31.83
N LYS A 192 -14.52 -21.07 30.52
CA LYS A 192 -14.20 -22.37 29.91
C LYS A 192 -12.70 -22.62 29.95
N ARG A 193 -12.30 -23.89 29.84
CA ARG A 193 -10.89 -24.28 29.83
C ARG A 193 -10.43 -24.75 28.46
N ILE A 194 -9.33 -24.20 28.00
CA ILE A 194 -8.60 -24.64 26.81
C ILE A 194 -7.29 -25.31 27.21
N ARG A 195 -6.74 -26.14 26.32
CA ARG A 195 -5.45 -26.79 26.51
C ARG A 195 -4.46 -26.32 25.47
N ALA A 196 -3.43 -25.57 25.86
CA ALA A 196 -2.31 -25.22 25.01
C ALA A 196 -1.13 -26.16 25.30
N ASN A 197 -0.71 -26.95 24.32
CA ASN A 197 0.36 -27.93 24.42
C ASN A 197 0.28 -28.82 25.69
N GLY A 198 -0.94 -29.26 26.03
CA GLY A 198 -1.21 -30.12 27.19
C GLY A 198 -1.38 -29.40 28.54
N LYS A 199 -1.21 -28.07 28.61
CA LYS A 199 -1.45 -27.26 29.82
C LYS A 199 -2.82 -26.59 29.76
N GLU A 200 -3.56 -26.62 30.87
CA GLU A 200 -4.91 -26.03 30.96
C GLU A 200 -4.87 -24.55 31.35
N TYR A 201 -5.72 -23.77 30.67
CA TYR A 201 -5.95 -22.35 30.95
C TYR A 201 -7.45 -22.06 30.95
N GLU A 202 -7.91 -21.27 31.91
CA GLU A 202 -9.27 -20.74 31.98
C GLU A 202 -9.36 -19.44 31.17
N VAL A 203 -10.35 -19.37 30.29
CA VAL A 203 -10.59 -18.22 29.43
C VAL A 203 -11.31 -17.15 30.24
N ILE A 204 -10.72 -15.95 30.32
CA ILE A 204 -11.28 -14.83 31.10
C ILE A 204 -11.64 -13.62 30.23
N GLY A 205 -11.27 -13.65 28.94
CA GLY A 205 -11.63 -12.60 28.01
C GLY A 205 -11.41 -12.97 26.55
N VAL A 206 -11.96 -12.15 25.67
CA VAL A 206 -11.80 -12.22 24.21
C VAL A 206 -11.47 -10.83 23.69
N PHE A 207 -10.43 -10.70 22.88
CA PHE A 207 -10.06 -9.46 22.22
C PHE A 207 -11.04 -9.10 21.10
N GLU A 208 -11.19 -7.80 20.86
CA GLU A 208 -11.89 -7.29 19.69
C GLU A 208 -11.25 -7.80 18.38
N HIS A 209 -12.03 -7.85 17.31
CA HIS A 209 -11.53 -8.23 15.99
C HIS A 209 -10.63 -7.15 15.40
N ARG A 210 -9.43 -7.54 14.95
CA ARG A 210 -8.52 -6.64 14.23
C ARG A 210 -8.13 -7.16 12.86
N LYS A 211 -8.20 -6.30 11.86
CA LYS A 211 -7.61 -6.53 10.55
C LYS A 211 -6.15 -6.06 10.57
N THR A 212 -5.20 -6.98 10.75
CA THR A 212 -3.76 -6.71 10.58
C THR A 212 -3.12 -7.80 9.72
N ILE A 213 -2.22 -7.41 8.80
CA ILE A 213 -1.50 -8.31 7.87
C ILE A 213 -0.02 -8.45 8.24
N PHE A 214 0.59 -7.41 8.83
CA PHE A 214 2.01 -7.37 9.15
C PHE A 214 2.26 -7.25 10.65
N GLY A 215 3.10 -8.12 11.20
CA GLY A 215 3.81 -7.93 12.48
C GLY A 215 2.98 -8.02 13.77
N GLY A 216 1.67 -7.78 13.74
CA GLY A 216 0.79 -7.99 14.90
C GLY A 216 0.33 -9.45 15.04
N LEU A 217 -0.19 -9.79 16.21
CA LEU A 217 -0.94 -11.02 16.38
C LEU A 217 -2.20 -10.94 15.51
N ALA A 218 -2.15 -11.50 14.31
CA ALA A 218 -3.37 -11.82 13.55
C ALA A 218 -4.33 -12.54 14.50
N ASP A 219 -5.65 -12.34 14.38
CA ASP A 219 -6.69 -12.80 15.36
C ASP A 219 -6.62 -14.28 15.82
N ASN A 220 -5.74 -15.08 15.23
CA ASN A 220 -5.38 -16.45 15.57
C ASN A 220 -4.33 -16.54 16.70
N PHE A 221 -4.58 -15.89 17.84
CA PHE A 221 -3.67 -15.87 18.98
C PHE A 221 -4.37 -16.10 20.32
N ILE A 222 -3.58 -16.41 21.34
CA ILE A 222 -4.01 -16.54 22.73
C ILE A 222 -2.95 -15.87 23.60
N VAL A 223 -3.35 -14.94 24.43
CA VAL A 223 -2.44 -14.34 25.41
C VAL A 223 -2.61 -15.05 26.75
N ILE A 224 -1.51 -15.32 27.42
CA ILE A 224 -1.43 -15.81 28.79
C ILE A 224 -0.45 -14.93 29.58
N PRO A 225 -0.50 -14.91 30.92
CA PRO A 225 0.46 -14.16 31.72
C PRO A 225 1.92 -14.56 31.41
N MET A 226 2.81 -13.58 31.21
CA MET A 226 4.23 -13.82 30.90
C MET A 226 4.90 -14.80 31.87
N THR A 227 4.64 -14.68 33.17
CA THR A 227 5.23 -15.52 34.23
C THR A 227 4.71 -16.97 34.19
N ARG A 228 3.50 -17.17 33.67
CA ARG A 228 2.87 -18.47 33.43
C ARG A 228 3.47 -19.11 32.18
N TYR A 229 3.65 -18.32 31.11
CA TYR A 229 4.38 -18.73 29.90
C TYR A 229 5.79 -19.18 30.26
N GLU A 230 6.52 -18.39 31.04
CA GLU A 230 7.89 -18.74 31.46
C GLU A 230 7.96 -20.09 32.18
N ARG A 231 7.02 -20.35 33.10
CA ARG A 231 7.01 -21.61 33.85
C ARG A 231 6.66 -22.81 32.96
N ASP A 232 5.70 -22.65 32.06
CA ASP A 232 5.15 -23.78 31.30
C ASP A 232 5.91 -24.08 30.01
N PHE A 233 6.49 -23.04 29.38
CA PHE A 233 6.97 -23.12 28.01
C PHE A 233 8.35 -22.51 27.75
N LYS A 234 8.95 -21.69 28.64
CA LYS A 234 10.23 -21.05 28.32
C LYS A 234 11.36 -22.05 28.13
N PHE A 235 12.08 -21.90 27.02
CA PHE A 235 13.32 -22.62 26.74
C PHE A 235 14.54 -21.73 27.00
N ARG A 236 15.71 -22.36 27.19
CA ARG A 236 16.95 -21.68 27.59
C ARG A 236 17.37 -20.50 26.68
N ASN A 237 17.01 -20.56 25.40
CA ASN A 237 17.40 -19.58 24.38
C ASN A 237 16.19 -18.96 23.67
N GLU A 238 15.00 -18.99 24.28
CA GLU A 238 13.83 -18.34 23.69
C GLU A 238 13.98 -16.83 23.78
N ASP A 239 13.80 -16.16 22.65
CA ASP A 239 13.91 -14.70 22.58
C ASP A 239 12.69 -14.06 23.27
N LEU A 240 12.97 -12.98 23.99
CA LEU A 240 11.99 -12.11 24.61
C LEU A 240 12.01 -10.80 23.82
N ALA A 241 10.89 -10.43 23.22
CA ALA A 241 10.72 -9.10 22.66
C ALA A 241 10.33 -8.14 23.79
N ILE A 242 10.88 -6.92 23.74
CA ILE A 242 10.59 -5.88 24.73
C ILE A 242 10.15 -4.64 23.98
N ASN A 243 9.02 -4.06 24.40
CA ASN A 243 8.54 -2.80 23.86
C ASN A 243 8.51 -1.76 24.97
N VAL A 244 9.33 -0.72 24.84
CA VAL A 244 9.46 0.36 25.83
C VAL A 244 8.53 1.49 25.45
N ILE A 245 7.64 1.86 26.36
CA ILE A 245 6.65 2.93 26.19
C ILE A 245 7.22 4.24 26.71
N ILE A 246 7.18 5.29 25.90
CA ILE A 246 7.79 6.59 26.18
C ILE A 246 6.70 7.64 26.41
N ASP A 247 6.96 8.62 27.28
CA ASP A 247 5.98 9.67 27.59
C ASP A 247 5.65 10.62 26.42
N SER A 248 6.59 10.84 25.49
CA SER A 248 6.44 11.80 24.39
C SER A 248 7.47 11.58 23.27
N ASN A 249 7.12 12.00 22.05
CA ASN A 249 7.99 11.86 20.87
C ASN A 249 9.26 12.72 20.97
N GLU A 250 9.21 13.82 21.74
CA GLU A 250 10.36 14.71 21.95
C GLU A 250 11.49 14.02 22.72
N ASN A 251 11.18 13.05 23.57
CA ASN A 251 12.16 12.32 24.38
C ASN A 251 12.67 11.04 23.69
N LEU A 252 12.16 10.70 22.50
CA LEU A 252 12.40 9.42 21.85
C LEU A 252 13.91 9.16 21.62
N GLU A 253 14.62 10.13 21.05
CA GLU A 253 16.06 10.01 20.77
C GLU A 253 16.88 9.89 22.07
N SER A 254 16.56 10.71 23.08
CA SER A 254 17.24 10.66 24.38
C SER A 254 17.02 9.34 25.13
N VAL A 255 15.81 8.79 25.05
CA VAL A 255 15.48 7.48 25.64
C VAL A 255 16.16 6.36 24.86
N GLU A 256 16.21 6.43 23.53
CA GLU A 256 16.94 5.46 22.70
C GLU A 256 18.41 5.36 23.10
N GLU A 257 19.10 6.51 23.23
CA GLU A 257 20.49 6.56 23.69
C GLU A 257 20.65 6.01 25.12
N SER A 258 19.70 6.31 26.00
CA SER A 258 19.70 5.82 27.39
C SER A 258 19.52 4.30 27.45
N ILE A 259 18.61 3.76 26.65
CA ILE A 259 18.41 2.32 26.47
C ILE A 259 19.69 1.67 25.95
N ARG A 260 20.28 2.24 24.89
CA ARG A 260 21.51 1.73 24.28
C ARG A 260 22.66 1.69 25.29
N ALA A 261 22.87 2.78 26.03
CA ALA A 261 23.90 2.88 27.06
C ALA A 261 23.68 1.86 28.19
N LEU A 262 22.44 1.75 28.70
CA LEU A 262 22.07 0.79 29.73
C LEU A 262 22.31 -0.66 29.28
N MET A 263 21.84 -1.01 28.09
CA MET A 263 21.96 -2.37 27.56
C MET A 263 23.40 -2.75 27.25
N ARG A 264 24.20 -1.85 26.67
CA ARG A 264 25.65 -2.07 26.46
C ARG A 264 26.37 -2.31 27.78
N MET A 265 26.05 -1.55 28.82
CA MET A 265 26.63 -1.72 30.16
C MET A 265 26.27 -3.10 30.75
N ARG A 266 24.98 -3.45 30.74
CA ARG A 266 24.48 -4.73 31.29
C ARG A 266 25.03 -5.94 30.54
N ARG A 267 25.12 -5.85 29.23
CA ARG A 267 25.64 -6.93 28.36
C ARG A 267 27.15 -6.98 28.29
N LYS A 268 27.84 -5.95 28.81
CA LYS A 268 29.30 -5.77 28.81
C LYS A 268 29.86 -5.70 27.39
N VAL A 269 29.17 -4.98 26.50
CA VAL A 269 29.62 -4.75 25.12
C VAL A 269 30.87 -3.86 25.15
N PRO A 270 32.00 -4.28 24.57
CA PRO A 270 33.23 -3.47 24.55
C PRO A 270 33.04 -2.14 23.82
N LEU A 271 33.90 -1.15 24.13
CA LEU A 271 33.93 0.11 23.41
C LEU A 271 34.40 -0.11 21.96
N GLY A 272 33.71 0.49 20.99
CA GLY A 272 34.03 0.38 19.56
C GLY A 272 33.43 -0.85 18.87
N GLU A 273 32.87 -1.80 19.60
CA GLU A 273 32.14 -2.95 19.03
C GLU A 273 30.67 -2.57 18.69
N PRO A 274 30.06 -3.18 17.67
CA PRO A 274 28.64 -3.01 17.36
C PRO A 274 27.76 -3.58 18.49
N ASP A 275 26.53 -3.09 18.57
CA ASP A 275 25.57 -3.58 19.56
C ASP A 275 25.21 -5.06 19.32
N ASP A 276 25.12 -5.84 20.40
CA ASP A 276 24.69 -7.24 20.38
C ASP A 276 23.16 -7.37 20.58
N PHE A 277 22.44 -6.29 20.31
CA PHE A 277 20.99 -6.16 20.34
C PHE A 277 20.57 -5.12 19.30
N ALA A 278 19.33 -5.24 18.82
CA ALA A 278 18.70 -4.26 17.97
C ALA A 278 17.80 -3.35 18.80
N ILE A 279 17.85 -2.07 18.50
CA ILE A 279 16.85 -1.09 18.90
C ILE A 279 16.14 -0.69 17.61
N THR A 280 14.83 -0.83 17.57
CA THR A 280 14.02 -0.53 16.39
C THR A 280 12.88 0.39 16.79
N ARG A 281 12.75 1.49 16.05
CA ARG A 281 11.62 2.40 16.21
C ARG A 281 10.51 2.05 15.24
N ILE A 282 9.27 2.25 15.67
CA ILE A 282 8.11 1.97 14.83
C ILE A 282 8.12 2.84 13.56
N ASP A 283 8.52 4.10 13.65
CA ASP A 283 8.54 5.00 12.51
C ASP A 283 9.62 4.64 11.48
N GLU A 284 10.76 4.08 11.92
CA GLU A 284 11.77 3.50 11.02
C GLU A 284 11.22 2.30 10.25
N VAL A 285 10.42 1.44 10.90
CA VAL A 285 9.76 0.30 10.24
C VAL A 285 8.74 0.77 9.20
N ILE A 286 7.94 1.80 9.53
CA ILE A 286 6.98 2.39 8.58
C ILE A 286 7.73 2.99 7.38
N GLN A 287 8.81 3.75 7.62
CA GLN A 287 9.60 4.37 6.55
C GLN A 287 10.29 3.33 5.67
N PHE A 288 10.89 2.30 6.27
CA PHE A 288 11.52 1.21 5.54
C PHE A 288 10.52 0.46 4.66
N THR A 289 9.35 0.13 5.20
CA THR A 289 8.30 -0.59 4.47
C THR A 289 7.70 0.27 3.36
N SER A 290 7.49 1.57 3.63
CA SER A 290 7.02 2.53 2.62
C SER A 290 8.04 2.66 1.49
N SER A 291 9.34 2.76 1.81
CA SER A 291 10.42 2.81 0.83
C SER A 291 10.45 1.58 -0.07
N ILE A 292 10.31 0.37 0.49
CA ILE A 292 10.22 -0.87 -0.31
C ILE A 292 9.01 -0.83 -1.23
N THR A 293 7.84 -0.46 -0.70
CA THR A 293 6.60 -0.45 -1.49
C THR A 293 6.63 0.61 -2.58
N ASP A 294 7.24 1.76 -2.33
CA ASP A 294 7.45 2.83 -3.30
C ASP A 294 8.43 2.41 -4.41
N GLN A 295 9.48 1.67 -4.07
CA GLN A 295 10.39 1.09 -5.08
C GLN A 295 9.70 0.05 -5.95
N ILE A 296 8.85 -0.81 -5.37
CA ILE A 296 8.01 -1.74 -6.12
C ILE A 296 7.06 -0.95 -7.04
N ALA A 297 6.42 0.10 -6.52
CA ALA A 297 5.55 0.96 -7.30
C ALA A 297 6.28 1.59 -8.49
N LEU A 298 7.53 2.02 -8.31
CA LEU A 298 8.35 2.58 -9.40
C LEU A 298 8.56 1.57 -10.53
N VAL A 299 8.94 0.33 -10.21
CA VAL A 299 9.11 -0.75 -11.21
C VAL A 299 7.80 -0.99 -11.94
N LEU A 300 6.69 -1.03 -11.22
CA LEU A 300 5.36 -1.21 -11.78
C LEU A 300 4.96 -0.05 -12.70
N VAL A 301 5.25 1.20 -12.33
CA VAL A 301 5.02 2.38 -13.18
C VAL A 301 5.82 2.29 -14.48
N VAL A 302 7.07 1.82 -14.44
CA VAL A 302 7.87 1.58 -15.65
C VAL A 302 7.21 0.54 -16.55
N LEU A 303 6.75 -0.58 -15.99
CA LEU A 303 6.05 -1.62 -16.76
C LEU A 303 4.74 -1.10 -17.36
N ALA A 304 3.95 -0.33 -16.60
CA ALA A 304 2.74 0.30 -17.11
C ALA A 304 3.04 1.33 -18.22
N SER A 305 4.14 2.06 -18.10
CA SER A 305 4.58 3.01 -19.13
C SER A 305 4.93 2.31 -20.44
N ILE A 306 5.55 1.13 -20.38
CA ILE A 306 5.81 0.29 -21.55
C ILE A 306 4.49 -0.17 -22.18
N ALA A 307 3.53 -0.64 -21.37
CA ALA A 307 2.20 -1.03 -21.85
C ALA A 307 1.47 0.15 -22.53
N LEU A 308 1.55 1.33 -21.92
CA LEU A 308 0.99 2.56 -22.48
C LEU A 308 1.67 2.94 -23.81
N MET A 309 2.98 2.75 -23.92
CA MET A 309 3.74 2.98 -25.15
C MET A 309 3.31 2.04 -26.28
N ILE A 310 3.02 0.76 -25.98
CA ILE A 310 2.44 -0.18 -26.94
C ILE A 310 1.06 0.33 -27.42
N GLY A 311 0.24 0.83 -26.50
CA GLY A 311 -1.03 1.50 -26.85
C GLY A 311 -0.82 2.72 -27.76
N GLY A 312 0.19 3.54 -27.48
CA GLY A 312 0.58 4.69 -28.29
C GLY A 312 1.03 4.32 -29.71
N ILE A 313 1.80 3.25 -29.87
CA ILE A 313 2.15 2.71 -31.20
C ILE A 313 0.89 2.31 -31.96
N GLY A 314 -0.09 1.69 -31.28
CA GLY A 314 -1.40 1.40 -31.84
C GLY A 314 -2.09 2.65 -32.39
N VAL A 315 -2.09 3.76 -31.61
CA VAL A 315 -2.62 5.07 -32.05
C VAL A 315 -1.92 5.51 -33.35
N MET A 316 -0.58 5.47 -33.38
CA MET A 316 0.19 5.86 -34.57
C MET A 316 -0.19 5.05 -35.81
N VAL A 317 -0.22 3.72 -35.69
CA VAL A 317 -0.52 2.81 -36.82
C VAL A 317 -1.90 3.11 -37.37
N ILE A 318 -2.89 3.26 -36.50
CA ILE A 318 -4.27 3.49 -36.91
C ILE A 318 -4.47 4.87 -37.51
N MET A 319 -3.79 5.88 -36.98
CA MET A 319 -3.80 7.21 -37.57
C MET A 319 -3.12 7.22 -38.94
N LEU A 320 -2.04 6.47 -39.15
CA LEU A 320 -1.41 6.34 -40.48
C LEU A 320 -2.35 5.72 -41.52
N VAL A 321 -3.07 4.65 -41.15
CA VAL A 321 -4.07 4.02 -42.02
C VAL A 321 -5.23 4.99 -42.29
N SER A 322 -5.67 5.72 -41.28
CA SER A 322 -6.75 6.72 -41.42
C SER A 322 -6.36 7.86 -42.35
N VAL A 323 -5.09 8.28 -42.36
CA VAL A 323 -4.56 9.26 -43.31
C VAL A 323 -4.64 8.73 -44.74
N THR A 324 -4.27 7.46 -44.96
CA THR A 324 -4.33 6.87 -46.31
C THR A 324 -5.77 6.71 -46.80
N GLU A 325 -6.69 6.29 -45.94
CA GLU A 325 -8.12 6.16 -46.30
C GLU A 325 -8.79 7.51 -46.57
N ARG A 326 -8.42 8.55 -45.83
CA ARG A 326 -8.97 9.90 -45.97
C ARG A 326 -8.17 10.79 -46.90
N THR A 327 -7.26 10.25 -47.72
CA THR A 327 -6.36 11.03 -48.58
C THR A 327 -7.14 12.00 -49.47
N HIS A 328 -8.19 11.51 -50.15
CA HIS A 328 -9.03 12.33 -51.03
C HIS A 328 -9.78 13.44 -50.27
N GLU A 329 -10.36 13.14 -49.10
CA GLU A 329 -11.05 14.13 -48.25
C GLU A 329 -10.10 15.26 -47.78
N ILE A 330 -8.88 14.89 -47.37
CA ILE A 330 -7.83 15.84 -46.97
C ILE A 330 -7.42 16.70 -48.17
N GLY A 331 -7.31 16.10 -49.36
CA GLY A 331 -7.04 16.79 -50.62
C GLY A 331 -8.05 17.88 -50.93
N ILE A 332 -9.35 17.56 -50.83
CA ILE A 332 -10.46 18.52 -51.00
C ILE A 332 -10.32 19.67 -50.00
N ARG A 333 -10.12 19.37 -48.70
CA ARG A 333 -9.96 20.40 -47.65
C ARG A 333 -8.80 21.36 -47.94
N LYS A 334 -7.68 20.83 -48.42
CA LYS A 334 -6.53 21.67 -48.77
C LYS A 334 -6.77 22.47 -50.06
N ALA A 335 -7.50 21.92 -51.03
CA ALA A 335 -7.86 22.63 -52.26
C ALA A 335 -8.80 23.82 -52.00
N ILE A 336 -9.69 23.72 -50.99
CA ILE A 336 -10.55 24.83 -50.56
C ILE A 336 -9.87 25.79 -49.57
N GLY A 337 -8.58 25.60 -49.28
CA GLY A 337 -7.76 26.56 -48.52
C GLY A 337 -7.43 26.20 -47.07
N ALA A 338 -7.67 24.96 -46.62
CA ALA A 338 -7.26 24.55 -45.28
C ALA A 338 -5.73 24.62 -45.09
N SER A 339 -5.31 25.30 -44.02
CA SER A 339 -3.89 25.43 -43.68
C SER A 339 -3.31 24.11 -43.18
N ARG A 340 -1.99 23.91 -43.34
CA ARG A 340 -1.27 22.74 -42.80
C ARG A 340 -1.46 22.62 -41.28
N SER A 341 -1.56 23.74 -40.58
CA SER A 341 -1.74 23.77 -39.12
C SER A 341 -3.13 23.27 -38.71
N GLN A 342 -4.18 23.64 -39.45
CA GLN A 342 -5.55 23.17 -39.19
C GLN A 342 -5.65 21.64 -39.34
N ILE A 343 -5.10 21.10 -40.44
CA ILE A 343 -5.06 19.64 -40.64
C ILE A 343 -4.24 18.96 -39.52
N THR A 344 -3.09 19.53 -39.14
CA THR A 344 -2.27 18.96 -38.06
C THR A 344 -3.06 18.91 -36.74
N TRP A 345 -3.70 20.01 -36.35
CA TRP A 345 -4.48 20.08 -35.10
C TRP A 345 -5.66 19.13 -35.11
N GLN A 346 -6.35 18.98 -36.24
CA GLN A 346 -7.46 18.04 -36.37
C GLN A 346 -7.01 16.61 -36.03
N PHE A 347 -5.95 16.12 -36.66
CA PHE A 347 -5.43 14.77 -36.40
C PHE A 347 -4.88 14.62 -34.97
N LEU A 348 -4.26 15.66 -34.42
CA LEU A 348 -3.79 15.64 -33.03
C LEU A 348 -4.95 15.56 -32.03
N ILE A 349 -6.03 16.32 -32.26
CA ILE A 349 -7.23 16.27 -31.42
C ILE A 349 -7.90 14.90 -31.54
N GLU A 350 -7.98 14.31 -32.74
CA GLU A 350 -8.51 12.96 -32.93
C GLU A 350 -7.70 11.91 -32.13
N ALA A 351 -6.36 11.99 -32.18
CA ALA A 351 -5.50 11.13 -31.38
C ALA A 351 -5.70 11.36 -29.86
N ALA A 352 -5.78 12.61 -29.43
CA ALA A 352 -6.02 12.97 -28.03
C ALA A 352 -7.37 12.45 -27.52
N VAL A 353 -8.44 12.54 -28.33
CA VAL A 353 -9.77 12.03 -27.97
C VAL A 353 -9.76 10.50 -27.87
N LEU A 354 -9.14 9.80 -28.82
CA LEU A 354 -9.01 8.34 -28.78
C LEU A 354 -8.26 7.88 -27.52
N SER A 355 -7.12 8.51 -27.22
CA SER A 355 -6.33 8.18 -26.04
C SER A 355 -6.99 8.62 -24.74
N GLY A 356 -7.66 9.76 -24.69
CA GLY A 356 -8.40 10.22 -23.51
C GLY A 356 -9.59 9.32 -23.20
N ILE A 357 -10.34 8.84 -24.20
CA ILE A 357 -11.41 7.84 -23.97
C ILE A 357 -10.81 6.53 -23.42
N GLY A 358 -9.69 6.07 -23.99
CA GLY A 358 -8.97 4.90 -23.46
C GLY A 358 -8.48 5.12 -22.03
N GLY A 359 -7.94 6.30 -21.72
CA GLY A 359 -7.47 6.68 -20.39
C GLY A 359 -8.59 6.74 -19.38
N LEU A 360 -9.69 7.41 -19.69
CA LEU A 360 -10.86 7.50 -18.83
C LEU A 360 -11.47 6.13 -18.53
N LEU A 361 -11.62 5.28 -19.55
CA LEU A 361 -12.11 3.91 -19.35
C LEU A 361 -11.12 3.07 -18.54
N GLY A 362 -9.82 3.25 -18.79
CA GLY A 362 -8.77 2.58 -18.03
C GLY A 362 -8.71 3.02 -16.57
N LEU A 363 -8.96 4.31 -16.28
CA LEU A 363 -9.08 4.85 -14.94
C LEU A 363 -10.22 4.19 -14.17
N VAL A 364 -11.41 4.14 -14.78
CA VAL A 364 -12.59 3.51 -14.17
C VAL A 364 -12.32 2.02 -13.92
N LEU A 365 -11.80 1.30 -14.91
CA LEU A 365 -11.51 -0.13 -14.77
C LEU A 365 -10.41 -0.39 -13.75
N GLY A 366 -9.35 0.42 -13.73
CA GLY A 366 -8.25 0.32 -12.78
C GLY A 366 -8.70 0.59 -11.34
N ALA A 367 -9.57 1.60 -11.15
CA ALA A 367 -10.19 1.88 -9.86
C ALA A 367 -11.07 0.70 -9.38
N LEU A 368 -11.87 0.11 -10.28
CA LEU A 368 -12.70 -1.06 -9.96
C LEU A 368 -11.85 -2.28 -9.61
N LEU A 369 -10.75 -2.52 -10.32
CA LEU A 369 -9.82 -3.61 -10.00
C LEU A 369 -9.13 -3.38 -8.66
N ALA A 370 -8.66 -2.17 -8.38
CA ALA A 370 -8.06 -1.85 -7.08
C ALA A 370 -9.09 -1.99 -5.94
N LEU A 371 -10.35 -1.59 -6.15
CA LEU A 371 -11.43 -1.81 -5.18
C LEU A 371 -11.66 -3.31 -4.93
N LEU A 372 -11.69 -4.11 -6.00
CA LEU A 372 -11.83 -5.56 -5.89
C LEU A 372 -10.67 -6.15 -5.08
N VAL A 373 -9.43 -5.81 -5.41
CA VAL A 373 -8.23 -6.28 -4.69
C VAL A 373 -8.26 -5.85 -3.23
N ALA A 374 -8.58 -4.59 -2.94
CA ALA A 374 -8.72 -4.06 -1.59
C ALA A 374 -9.78 -4.83 -0.78
N SER A 375 -10.93 -5.12 -1.39
CA SER A 375 -12.00 -5.89 -0.74
C SER A 375 -11.61 -7.35 -0.46
N LEU A 376 -10.87 -7.99 -1.37
CA LEU A 376 -10.43 -9.38 -1.24
C LEU A 376 -9.32 -9.54 -0.21
N LEU A 377 -8.39 -8.58 -0.16
CA LEU A 377 -7.23 -8.61 0.74
C LEU A 377 -7.47 -7.90 2.07
N GLY A 378 -8.57 -7.14 2.20
CA GLY A 378 -9.02 -6.56 3.46
C GLY A 378 -8.34 -5.25 3.87
N PHE A 379 -7.69 -4.54 2.94
CA PHE A 379 -7.07 -3.22 3.17
C PHE A 379 -7.96 -2.08 2.62
N PRO A 380 -7.78 -0.81 3.04
CA PRO A 380 -8.63 0.29 2.63
C PRO A 380 -8.38 0.63 1.15
N PHE A 381 -9.46 0.90 0.43
CA PHE A 381 -9.37 1.41 -0.93
C PHE A 381 -9.03 2.89 -0.92
N ILE A 382 -7.87 3.25 -1.47
CA ILE A 382 -7.41 4.64 -1.58
C ILE A 382 -7.13 4.95 -3.05
N LEU A 383 -7.69 6.05 -3.52
CA LEU A 383 -7.53 6.52 -4.89
C LEU A 383 -6.86 7.90 -4.89
N PRO A 384 -5.52 7.97 -5.03
CA PRO A 384 -4.81 9.24 -4.95
C PRO A 384 -5.17 10.17 -6.11
N VAL A 385 -5.82 11.30 -5.83
CA VAL A 385 -6.32 12.24 -6.85
C VAL A 385 -5.21 12.74 -7.78
N GLY A 386 -4.00 12.96 -7.24
CA GLY A 386 -2.85 13.38 -8.05
C GLY A 386 -2.49 12.36 -9.14
N TRP A 387 -2.58 11.06 -8.82
CA TRP A 387 -2.31 9.98 -9.78
C TRP A 387 -3.43 9.79 -10.80
N VAL A 388 -4.68 10.06 -10.44
CA VAL A 388 -5.80 10.08 -11.39
C VAL A 388 -5.53 11.11 -12.48
N ILE A 389 -5.27 12.36 -12.08
CA ILE A 389 -5.00 13.46 -13.01
C ILE A 389 -3.75 13.14 -13.84
N PHE A 390 -2.68 12.66 -13.20
CA PHE A 390 -1.43 12.32 -13.88
C PHE A 390 -1.63 11.25 -14.95
N SER A 391 -2.36 10.17 -14.63
CA SER A 391 -2.58 9.07 -15.58
C SER A 391 -3.41 9.49 -16.80
N GLU A 392 -4.40 10.37 -16.62
CA GLU A 392 -5.19 10.91 -17.73
C GLU A 392 -4.39 11.88 -18.59
N VAL A 393 -3.60 12.76 -17.96
CA VAL A 393 -2.69 13.64 -18.70
C VAL A 393 -1.66 12.84 -19.49
N MET A 394 -1.14 11.75 -18.91
CA MET A 394 -0.21 10.86 -19.59
C MET A 394 -0.86 10.10 -20.74
N SER A 395 -2.11 9.63 -20.60
CA SER A 395 -2.83 8.93 -21.67
C SER A 395 -2.98 9.84 -22.90
N ILE A 396 -3.45 11.07 -22.69
CA ILE A 396 -3.60 12.09 -23.73
C ILE A 396 -2.23 12.48 -24.29
N GLY A 397 -1.21 12.65 -23.44
CA GLY A 397 0.15 12.98 -23.83
C GLY A 397 0.77 11.93 -24.76
N VAL A 398 0.57 10.64 -24.48
CA VAL A 398 1.02 9.54 -25.34
C VAL A 398 0.28 9.55 -26.67
N GLY A 399 -1.04 9.77 -26.67
CA GLY A 399 -1.83 9.93 -27.89
C GLY A 399 -1.31 11.06 -28.78
N LEU A 400 -1.06 12.22 -28.18
CA LEU A 400 -0.48 13.37 -28.87
C LEU A 400 0.91 13.05 -29.43
N PHE A 401 1.80 12.48 -28.62
CA PHE A 401 3.18 12.16 -29.02
C PHE A 401 3.21 11.24 -30.25
N PHE A 402 2.47 10.14 -30.22
CA PHE A 402 2.39 9.20 -31.34
C PHE A 402 1.52 9.70 -32.51
N GLY A 403 0.63 10.66 -32.27
CA GLY A 403 -0.17 11.35 -33.28
C GLY A 403 0.60 12.38 -34.11
N ILE A 404 1.74 12.90 -33.63
CA ILE A 404 2.52 13.93 -34.33
C ILE A 404 2.97 13.47 -35.72
N PHE A 405 3.49 12.24 -35.83
CA PHE A 405 3.98 11.72 -37.10
C PHE A 405 2.87 11.61 -38.17
N PRO A 406 1.75 10.91 -37.93
CA PRO A 406 0.66 10.84 -38.91
C PRO A 406 0.04 12.21 -39.20
N ALA A 407 -0.14 13.07 -38.19
CA ALA A 407 -0.67 14.42 -38.40
C ALA A 407 0.22 15.25 -39.34
N ARG A 408 1.54 15.19 -39.17
CA ARG A 408 2.50 15.82 -40.08
C ARG A 408 2.47 15.23 -41.48
N LYS A 409 2.28 13.92 -41.61
CA LYS A 409 2.14 13.24 -42.90
C LYS A 409 0.89 13.74 -43.65
N ALA A 410 -0.26 13.78 -42.97
CA ALA A 410 -1.51 14.29 -43.51
C ALA A 410 -1.41 15.74 -43.98
N ALA A 411 -0.84 16.61 -43.13
CA ALA A 411 -0.71 18.03 -43.43
C ALA A 411 0.21 18.31 -44.65
N ARG A 412 1.11 17.39 -44.99
CA ARG A 412 2.06 17.53 -46.11
C ARG A 412 1.57 16.95 -47.44
N LEU A 413 0.42 16.26 -47.50
CA LEU A 413 -0.15 15.73 -48.75
C LEU A 413 -0.31 16.82 -49.81
N ASP A 414 0.11 16.57 -51.05
CA ASP A 414 -0.14 17.50 -52.16
C ASP A 414 -1.63 17.42 -52.57
N PRO A 415 -2.37 18.56 -52.62
CA PRO A 415 -3.77 18.55 -53.02
C PRO A 415 -4.01 17.93 -54.41
N ILE A 416 -3.07 18.11 -55.35
CA ILE A 416 -3.20 17.61 -56.73
C ILE A 416 -3.02 16.09 -56.75
N GLU A 417 -2.03 15.57 -56.01
CA GLU A 417 -1.81 14.12 -55.90
C GLU A 417 -2.95 13.44 -55.12
N ALA A 418 -3.44 14.09 -54.06
CA ALA A 418 -4.50 13.55 -53.22
C ALA A 418 -5.85 13.44 -53.94
N LEU A 419 -6.16 14.35 -54.87
CA LEU A 419 -7.37 14.31 -55.70
C LEU A 419 -7.28 13.33 -56.87
N ARG A 420 -6.08 12.90 -57.21
CA ARG A 420 -5.81 11.94 -58.29
C ARG A 420 -5.72 10.49 -57.80
N TYR A 421 -5.80 10.31 -56.48
CA TYR A 421 -5.83 9.01 -55.81
C TYR A 421 -7.25 8.45 -55.89
N GLU A 422 -7.41 7.32 -56.59
CA GLU A 422 -8.66 6.51 -56.59
C GLU A 422 -8.72 5.55 -55.40
#